data_AF-A0A6L9G586-F1
#
_entry.id   AF-A0A6L9G586-F1
#
_cell.length_a   1.000
_cell.length_b   1.000
_cell.length_c   1.000
_cell.angle_alpha   90.00
_cell.angle_beta   90.00
_cell.angle_gamma   90.00
#
_symmetry.space_group_name_H-M   'P 1'
#
loop_
_entity.id
_entity.type
_entity.pdbx_description
1 polymer ?
#
loop_
_entity_poly.entity_id
_entity_poly.type
_entity_poly.pdbx_seq_one_letter_code
_entity_poly.pdbx_strand_id
1 'polypeptide(L)'
;MQSHLPRAARNYLEQLRRELSFLSDAERTEILAHTREQISRLPGKGRRKSELLRRLGEPAAVAAGFTPTEPTVLKVSSGRQFLTRILAWPIFALSVLTAALLVLGSQFVALAEPLSFGYVDGTIFGTLAELELSLGSAVMIFAFIPVLFSLLPLVVHGIPGLVLQVIGALATTAACVLGLASLGAFLLPLAVLLWAQVFTPLLMMRGSMASPGPAWLICASAALLAAIGYTTYRGLQGFTGNAWLILVPAAALAALALLLPLRRRWSHIALIATGLLVMVAGFIAALPTTYEAPLLWPWLAGAMSFAGGHLALAAGMWHERARNLLALL
;
A
#
# COMPACT_ATOMS: atom_id res chain seq x y z
N MET A 1 -42.29 -41.90 -9.71
CA MET A 1 -43.58 -41.15 -9.64
C MET A 1 -43.28 -39.66 -9.71
N GLN A 2 -43.59 -38.97 -10.81
CA GLN A 2 -43.40 -37.52 -10.90
C GLN A 2 -44.44 -36.84 -9.99
N SER A 3 -44.00 -36.32 -8.84
CA SER A 3 -44.91 -35.60 -7.95
C SER A 3 -45.33 -34.30 -8.62
N HIS A 4 -46.57 -34.23 -9.08
CA HIS A 4 -47.11 -33.00 -9.66
C HIS A 4 -47.10 -31.88 -8.62
N LEU A 5 -46.34 -30.81 -8.90
CA LEU A 5 -46.30 -29.63 -8.06
C LEU A 5 -47.65 -28.89 -8.10
N PRO A 6 -48.10 -28.32 -6.97
CA PRO A 6 -49.28 -27.44 -6.93
C PRO A 6 -49.16 -26.26 -7.89
N ARG A 7 -50.30 -25.68 -8.31
CA ARG A 7 -50.34 -24.56 -9.28
C ARG A 7 -49.51 -23.35 -8.82
N ALA A 8 -49.57 -23.00 -7.53
CA ALA A 8 -48.82 -21.87 -6.99
C ALA A 8 -47.29 -22.10 -7.06
N ALA A 9 -46.81 -23.30 -6.73
CA ALA A 9 -45.40 -23.68 -6.86
C ALA A 9 -44.92 -23.68 -8.33
N ARG A 10 -45.76 -24.14 -9.26
CA ARG A 10 -45.45 -24.08 -10.70
C ARG A 10 -45.28 -22.65 -11.19
N ASN A 11 -46.24 -21.78 -10.85
CA ASN A 11 -46.19 -20.37 -11.22
C ASN A 11 -44.96 -19.67 -10.62
N TYR A 12 -44.59 -20.01 -9.38
CA TYR A 12 -43.38 -19.48 -8.73
C TYR A 12 -42.11 -19.88 -9.48
N LEU A 13 -41.97 -21.17 -9.85
CA LEU A 13 -40.82 -21.65 -10.61
C LEU A 13 -40.77 -21.08 -12.03
N GLU A 14 -41.90 -20.89 -12.69
CA GLU A 14 -41.95 -20.20 -13.99
C GLU A 14 -41.53 -18.74 -13.88
N GLN A 15 -41.97 -18.04 -12.84
CA GLN A 15 -41.57 -16.66 -12.61
C GLN A 15 -40.07 -16.59 -12.30
N LEU A 16 -39.56 -17.45 -11.43
CA LEU A 16 -38.14 -17.56 -11.15
C LEU A 16 -37.32 -17.90 -12.41
N ARG A 17 -37.81 -18.79 -13.27
CA ARG A 17 -37.16 -19.12 -14.55
C ARG A 17 -37.03 -17.89 -15.47
N ARG A 18 -38.03 -17.00 -15.49
CA ARG A 18 -37.99 -15.75 -16.27
C ARG A 18 -37.00 -14.76 -15.69
N GLU A 19 -36.98 -14.62 -14.36
CA GLU A 19 -36.03 -13.73 -13.68
C GLU A 19 -34.58 -14.22 -13.82
N LEU A 20 -34.34 -15.54 -13.86
CA LEU A 20 -33.02 -16.16 -14.09
C LEU A 20 -32.64 -16.23 -15.59
N SER A 21 -33.30 -15.47 -16.47
CA SER A 21 -33.05 -15.49 -17.92
C SER A 21 -31.63 -15.05 -18.31
N PHE A 22 -30.90 -14.40 -17.41
CA PHE A 22 -29.52 -13.96 -17.59
C PHE A 22 -28.47 -15.06 -17.35
N LEU A 23 -28.84 -16.18 -16.72
CA LEU A 23 -27.93 -17.32 -16.49
C LEU A 23 -27.92 -18.30 -17.67
N SER A 24 -26.89 -19.15 -17.75
CA SER A 24 -26.85 -20.24 -18.73
C SER A 24 -27.97 -21.27 -18.48
N ASP A 25 -28.38 -22.00 -19.52
CA ASP A 25 -29.47 -22.99 -19.41
C ASP A 25 -29.14 -24.13 -18.42
N ALA A 26 -27.87 -24.49 -18.27
CA ALA A 26 -27.41 -25.50 -17.32
C ALA A 26 -27.59 -25.03 -15.87
N GLU A 27 -27.06 -23.86 -15.53
CA GLU A 27 -27.18 -23.25 -14.19
C GLU A 27 -28.63 -22.97 -13.82
N ARG A 28 -29.41 -22.46 -14.77
CA ARG A 28 -30.84 -22.21 -14.59
C ARG A 28 -31.58 -23.50 -14.25
N THR A 29 -31.25 -24.60 -14.91
CA THR A 29 -31.88 -25.91 -14.66
C THR A 29 -31.52 -26.44 -13.27
N GLU A 30 -30.27 -26.29 -12.85
CA GLU A 30 -29.79 -26.68 -11.52
C GLU A 30 -30.49 -25.90 -10.40
N ILE A 31 -30.54 -24.57 -10.53
CA ILE A 31 -31.19 -23.69 -9.54
C ILE A 31 -32.69 -24.00 -9.44
N LEU A 32 -33.36 -24.24 -10.57
CA LEU A 32 -34.78 -24.62 -10.59
C LEU A 32 -35.00 -26.01 -9.98
N ALA A 33 -34.10 -26.96 -10.19
CA ALA A 33 -34.17 -28.30 -9.60
C ALA A 33 -34.01 -28.23 -8.07
N HIS A 34 -33.01 -27.48 -7.59
CA HIS A 34 -32.78 -27.27 -6.16
C HIS A 34 -33.96 -26.53 -5.50
N THR A 35 -34.49 -25.48 -6.13
CA THR A 35 -35.66 -24.75 -5.62
C THR A 35 -36.91 -25.63 -5.60
N ARG A 36 -37.10 -26.49 -6.61
CA ARG A 36 -38.17 -27.49 -6.65
C ARG A 36 -38.05 -28.48 -5.48
N GLU A 37 -36.85 -28.92 -5.16
CA GLU A 37 -36.60 -29.80 -4.01
C GLU A 37 -36.92 -29.09 -2.69
N GLN A 38 -36.50 -27.83 -2.52
CA GLN A 38 -36.85 -27.04 -1.34
C GLN A 38 -38.37 -26.88 -1.18
N ILE A 39 -39.11 -26.59 -2.27
CA ILE A 39 -40.58 -26.49 -2.24
C ILE A 39 -41.22 -27.81 -1.80
N SER A 40 -40.67 -28.95 -2.25
CA SER A 40 -41.19 -30.27 -1.89
C SER A 40 -41.07 -30.60 -0.41
N ARG A 41 -40.09 -29.98 0.28
CA ARG A 41 -39.82 -30.13 1.72
C ARG A 41 -40.66 -29.19 2.59
N LEU A 42 -41.36 -28.21 2.00
CA LEU A 42 -42.21 -27.29 2.76
C LEU A 42 -43.49 -27.97 3.27
N PRO A 43 -43.98 -27.62 4.48
CA PRO A 43 -45.28 -28.07 4.96
C PRO A 43 -46.36 -27.55 4.00
N GLY A 44 -47.06 -28.46 3.32
CA GLY A 44 -48.06 -28.09 2.29
C GLY A 44 -47.54 -27.98 0.86
N LYS A 45 -46.26 -28.34 0.58
CA LYS A 45 -45.66 -28.49 -0.76
C LYS A 45 -45.84 -27.29 -1.70
N GLY A 46 -45.96 -26.08 -1.15
CA GLY A 46 -46.19 -24.86 -1.93
C GLY A 46 -47.62 -24.69 -2.48
N ARG A 47 -48.65 -25.20 -1.78
CA ARG A 47 -50.06 -24.97 -2.15
C ARG A 47 -50.49 -23.50 -2.03
N ARG A 48 -49.96 -22.75 -1.06
CA ARG A 48 -50.32 -21.34 -0.81
C ARG A 48 -49.22 -20.40 -1.30
N LYS A 49 -49.60 -19.39 -2.09
CA LYS A 49 -48.67 -18.37 -2.63
C LYS A 49 -48.02 -17.54 -1.52
N SER A 50 -48.79 -17.12 -0.52
CA SER A 50 -48.28 -16.32 0.61
C SER A 50 -47.22 -17.05 1.42
N GLU A 51 -47.36 -18.37 1.59
CA GLU A 51 -46.40 -19.20 2.30
C GLU A 51 -45.10 -19.39 1.51
N LEU A 52 -45.20 -19.57 0.18
CA LEU A 52 -44.04 -19.62 -0.70
C LEU A 52 -43.25 -18.31 -0.64
N LEU A 53 -43.91 -17.17 -0.80
CA LEU A 53 -43.26 -15.86 -0.74
C LEU A 53 -42.67 -15.57 0.64
N ARG A 54 -43.33 -15.97 1.73
CA ARG A 54 -42.81 -15.77 3.08
C ARG A 54 -41.58 -16.64 3.39
N ARG A 55 -41.49 -17.85 2.83
CA ARG A 55 -40.41 -18.80 3.13
C ARG A 55 -39.24 -18.71 2.16
N LEU A 56 -39.52 -18.48 0.88
CA LEU A 56 -38.52 -18.46 -0.19
C LEU A 56 -38.18 -17.04 -0.63
N GLY A 57 -39.01 -16.04 -0.29
CA GLY A 57 -38.88 -14.68 -0.80
C GLY A 57 -39.62 -14.48 -2.12
N GLU A 58 -39.54 -13.25 -2.65
CA GLU A 58 -40.05 -12.96 -3.99
C GLU A 58 -39.10 -13.52 -5.06
N PRO A 59 -39.62 -14.06 -6.20
CA PRO A 59 -38.77 -14.62 -7.26
C PRO A 59 -37.70 -13.66 -7.75
N ALA A 60 -38.02 -12.35 -7.85
CA ALA A 60 -37.07 -11.32 -8.25
C ALA A 60 -35.96 -11.11 -7.21
N ALA A 61 -36.28 -11.14 -5.91
CA ALA A 61 -35.29 -11.02 -4.84
C ALA A 61 -34.37 -12.26 -4.78
N VAL A 62 -34.92 -13.45 -5.02
CA VAL A 62 -34.14 -14.68 -5.12
C VAL A 62 -33.21 -14.63 -6.33
N ALA A 63 -33.71 -14.24 -7.50
CA ALA A 63 -32.91 -14.09 -8.71
C ALA A 63 -31.83 -13.01 -8.55
N ALA A 64 -32.12 -11.92 -7.84
CA ALA A 64 -31.15 -10.87 -7.54
C ALA A 64 -29.94 -11.36 -6.73
N GLY A 65 -30.10 -12.42 -5.92
CA GLY A 65 -29.01 -13.07 -5.21
C GLY A 65 -28.06 -13.86 -6.13
N PHE A 66 -28.49 -14.18 -7.35
CA PHE A 66 -27.70 -14.86 -8.38
C PHE A 66 -27.23 -13.92 -9.48
N THR A 67 -27.67 -12.66 -9.48
CA THR A 67 -27.06 -11.64 -10.34
C THR A 67 -25.57 -11.64 -9.99
N PRO A 68 -24.67 -11.81 -10.97
CA PRO A 68 -23.25 -11.64 -10.73
C PRO A 68 -23.07 -10.24 -10.19
N THR A 69 -22.94 -10.14 -8.87
CA THR A 69 -22.51 -8.93 -8.22
C THR A 69 -21.06 -8.84 -8.62
N GLU A 70 -20.79 -8.11 -9.71
CA GLU A 70 -19.46 -7.60 -9.96
C GLU A 70 -18.99 -7.04 -8.62
N PRO A 71 -17.94 -7.62 -8.01
CA PRO A 71 -17.49 -7.13 -6.72
C PRO A 71 -17.17 -5.66 -6.93
N THR A 72 -17.98 -4.78 -6.34
CA THR A 72 -17.86 -3.32 -6.42
C THR A 72 -16.47 -2.83 -5.99
N VAL A 73 -15.73 -3.68 -5.29
CA VAL A 73 -14.33 -3.56 -4.86
C VAL A 73 -13.32 -3.64 -6.03
N LEU A 74 -13.73 -4.09 -7.22
CA LEU A 74 -12.85 -4.29 -8.38
C LEU A 74 -13.07 -3.26 -9.51
N LYS A 75 -13.60 -2.05 -9.22
CA LYS A 75 -13.68 -0.91 -10.17
C LYS A 75 -12.29 -0.35 -10.57
N VAL A 76 -11.43 -1.19 -11.15
CA VAL A 76 -10.14 -0.77 -11.68
C VAL A 76 -9.88 -1.56 -12.94
N SER A 77 -9.58 -0.88 -14.05
CA SER A 77 -9.49 -1.49 -15.39
C SER A 77 -8.31 -2.44 -15.55
N SER A 78 -7.33 -2.38 -14.64
CA SER A 78 -6.18 -3.29 -14.64
C SER A 78 -5.57 -3.48 -13.24
N GLY A 79 -4.91 -4.62 -13.04
CA GLY A 79 -4.12 -4.88 -11.82
C GLY A 79 -2.99 -3.87 -11.60
N ARG A 80 -2.40 -3.37 -12.69
CA ARG A 80 -1.40 -2.30 -12.67
C ARG A 80 -1.95 -1.01 -12.06
N GLN A 81 -3.14 -0.59 -12.49
CA GLN A 81 -3.77 0.62 -11.99
C GLN A 81 -4.16 0.47 -10.51
N PHE A 82 -4.55 -0.73 -10.08
CA PHE A 82 -4.85 -1.01 -8.67
C PHE A 82 -3.61 -0.85 -7.78
N LEU A 83 -2.51 -1.52 -8.12
CA LEU A 83 -1.24 -1.42 -7.38
C LEU A 83 -0.71 0.02 -7.35
N THR A 84 -0.73 0.68 -8.51
CA THR A 84 -0.33 2.08 -8.64
C THR A 84 -1.15 2.99 -7.73
N ARG A 85 -2.48 2.80 -7.68
CA ARG A 85 -3.40 3.62 -6.88
C ARG A 85 -3.23 3.41 -5.37
N ILE A 86 -2.99 2.17 -4.94
CA ILE A 86 -2.73 1.87 -3.52
C ILE A 86 -1.43 2.52 -3.05
N LEU A 87 -0.39 2.53 -3.89
CA LEU A 87 0.92 3.08 -3.54
C LEU A 87 0.99 4.61 -3.71
N ALA A 88 0.24 5.20 -4.65
CA ALA A 88 0.27 6.64 -4.91
C ALA A 88 -0.10 7.49 -3.69
N TRP A 89 -1.11 7.09 -2.92
CA TRP A 89 -1.56 7.85 -1.74
C TRP A 89 -0.54 7.90 -0.60
N PRO A 90 0.05 6.76 -0.16
CA PRO A 90 1.15 6.76 0.81
C PRO A 90 2.36 7.57 0.35
N ILE A 91 2.72 7.46 -0.94
CA ILE A 91 3.83 8.23 -1.52
C ILE A 91 3.53 9.72 -1.45
N PHE A 92 2.34 10.13 -1.87
CA PHE A 92 1.91 11.51 -1.81
C PHE A 92 1.92 12.03 -0.36
N ALA A 93 1.32 11.30 0.58
CA ALA A 93 1.29 11.69 1.98
C ALA A 93 2.69 11.88 2.57
N LEU A 94 3.59 10.92 2.36
CA LEU A 94 4.98 11.03 2.83
C LEU A 94 5.73 12.15 2.11
N SER A 95 5.47 12.37 0.82
CA SER A 95 6.13 13.43 0.03
C SER A 95 5.73 14.82 0.51
N VAL A 96 4.45 15.04 0.81
CA VAL A 96 3.95 16.30 1.37
C VAL A 96 4.52 16.51 2.76
N LEU A 97 4.54 15.46 3.60
CA LEU A 97 5.11 15.53 4.93
C LEU A 97 6.61 15.87 4.89
N THR A 98 7.35 15.26 3.96
CA THR A 98 8.79 15.54 3.76
C THR A 98 9.01 16.94 3.20
N ALA A 99 8.23 17.38 2.21
CA ALA A 99 8.32 18.73 1.69
C ALA A 99 8.00 19.79 2.75
N ALA A 100 6.95 19.57 3.55
CA ALA A 100 6.61 20.44 4.67
C ALA A 100 7.74 20.47 5.70
N LEU A 101 8.35 19.32 6.01
CA LEU A 101 9.50 19.27 6.90
C LEU A 101 10.68 20.07 6.36
N LEU A 102 11.06 19.88 5.10
CA LEU A 102 12.23 20.54 4.54
C LEU A 102 12.01 22.06 4.41
N VAL A 103 10.80 22.50 4.07
CA VAL A 103 10.45 23.92 3.91
C VAL A 103 10.27 24.62 5.25
N LEU A 104 9.47 24.06 6.16
CA LEU A 104 9.12 24.68 7.45
C LEU A 104 10.16 24.39 8.53
N GLY A 105 10.88 23.28 8.39
CA GLY A 105 11.87 22.81 9.33
C GLY A 105 13.30 23.06 8.90
N SER A 106 13.56 23.94 7.93
CA SER A 106 14.92 24.30 7.47
C SER A 106 15.86 24.70 8.62
N GLN A 107 15.33 25.35 9.67
CA GLN A 107 16.02 25.66 10.92
C GLN A 107 16.37 24.42 11.77
N PHE A 108 15.60 23.34 11.68
CA PHE A 108 15.85 22.05 12.36
C PHE A 108 16.73 21.12 11.53
N VAL A 109 16.71 21.27 10.19
CA VAL A 109 17.59 20.52 9.29
C VAL A 109 19.02 21.06 9.31
N ALA A 110 19.22 22.33 9.66
CA ALA A 110 20.54 22.90 9.91
C ALA A 110 21.31 22.24 11.09
N LEU A 111 20.61 21.50 11.96
CA LEU A 111 21.20 20.67 13.03
C LEU A 111 21.55 19.25 12.55
N ALA A 112 21.26 18.89 11.30
CA ALA A 112 21.79 17.67 10.72
C ALA A 112 23.29 17.89 10.50
N GLU A 113 24.13 17.18 11.28
CA GLU A 113 25.54 17.07 10.93
C GLU A 113 25.62 16.66 9.45
N PRO A 114 26.48 17.31 8.64
CA PRO A 114 26.67 16.91 7.26
C PRO A 114 26.95 15.40 7.28
N LEU A 115 26.21 14.64 6.47
CA LEU A 115 26.52 13.24 6.25
C LEU A 115 27.90 13.22 5.60
N SER A 116 28.95 13.16 6.43
CA SER A 116 30.32 13.01 6.00
C SER A 116 30.48 11.58 5.47
N PHE A 117 29.90 11.31 4.29
CA PHE A 117 30.41 10.27 3.42
C PHE A 117 31.84 10.69 3.09
N GLY A 118 32.78 10.25 3.91
CA GLY A 118 34.23 10.52 3.84
C GLY A 118 34.55 11.76 3.02
N TYR A 119 34.48 12.94 3.63
CA TYR A 119 34.89 14.19 3.00
C TYR A 119 36.38 14.06 2.68
N VAL A 120 36.67 13.67 1.44
CA VAL A 120 38.00 13.64 0.86
C VAL A 120 37.96 14.63 -0.28
N ASP A 121 38.64 15.75 -0.09
CA ASP A 121 38.84 16.77 -1.12
C ASP A 121 39.33 16.09 -2.41
N GLY A 122 38.65 16.37 -3.54
CA GLY A 122 38.94 15.77 -4.84
C GLY A 122 38.09 14.54 -5.23
N THR A 123 37.11 14.15 -4.42
CA THR A 123 36.13 13.10 -4.78
C THR A 123 34.84 13.66 -5.39
N ILE A 124 34.08 12.84 -6.12
CA ILE A 124 32.76 13.19 -6.70
C ILE A 124 31.81 13.75 -5.62
N PHE A 125 31.88 13.24 -4.39
CA PHE A 125 31.08 13.73 -3.27
C PHE A 125 31.48 15.14 -2.81
N GLY A 126 32.76 15.53 -2.92
CA GLY A 126 33.21 16.91 -2.67
C GLY A 126 32.65 17.89 -3.71
N THR A 127 32.69 17.52 -5.00
CA THR A 127 32.10 18.35 -6.08
C THR A 127 30.58 18.50 -5.96
N LEU A 128 29.89 17.48 -5.43
CA LEU A 128 28.44 17.54 -5.18
C LEU A 128 28.11 18.48 -4.01
N ALA A 129 28.93 18.49 -2.95
CA ALA A 129 28.75 19.41 -1.83
C ALA A 129 29.00 20.87 -2.23
N GLU A 130 30.00 21.15 -3.08
CA GLU A 130 30.22 22.48 -3.67
C GLU A 130 29.03 22.92 -4.54
N LEU A 131 28.48 21.98 -5.33
CA LEU A 131 27.29 22.24 -6.13
C LEU A 131 26.08 22.53 -5.25
N GLU A 132 25.90 21.81 -4.14
CA GLU A 132 24.83 22.05 -3.17
C GLU A 132 24.94 23.44 -2.53
N LEU A 133 26.15 23.84 -2.13
CA LEU A 133 26.47 25.19 -1.67
C LEU A 133 26.13 26.26 -2.74
N SER A 134 26.44 25.97 -4.00
CA SER A 134 26.16 26.89 -5.13
C SER A 134 24.66 27.02 -5.45
N LEU A 135 23.89 25.97 -5.21
CA LEU A 135 22.44 25.94 -5.42
C LEU A 135 21.67 26.63 -4.29
N GLY A 136 22.23 26.65 -3.07
CA GLY A 136 21.68 27.40 -1.93
C GLY A 136 20.22 27.05 -1.63
N SER A 137 19.35 28.06 -1.55
CA SER A 137 17.92 27.86 -1.26
C SER A 137 17.15 27.14 -2.37
N ALA A 138 17.70 27.04 -3.60
CA ALA A 138 17.07 26.32 -4.69
C ALA A 138 16.98 24.80 -4.42
N VAL A 139 17.82 24.26 -3.52
CA VAL A 139 17.78 22.86 -3.10
C VAL A 139 16.42 22.50 -2.48
N MET A 140 15.73 23.46 -1.86
CA MET A 140 14.38 23.24 -1.29
C MET A 140 13.32 22.94 -2.37
N ILE A 141 13.52 23.39 -3.61
CA ILE A 141 12.61 23.08 -4.73
C ILE A 141 12.60 21.57 -5.01
N PHE A 142 13.73 20.89 -4.79
CA PHE A 142 13.82 19.45 -5.01
C PHE A 142 12.90 18.64 -4.08
N ALA A 143 12.52 19.18 -2.92
CA ALA A 143 11.56 18.54 -2.02
C ALA A 143 10.16 18.37 -2.64
N PHE A 144 9.81 19.21 -3.61
CA PHE A 144 8.52 19.16 -4.30
C PHE A 144 8.49 18.18 -5.47
N ILE A 145 9.64 17.70 -5.97
CA ILE A 145 9.72 16.70 -7.05
C ILE A 145 8.85 15.47 -6.71
N PRO A 146 9.07 14.76 -5.60
CA PRO A 146 8.26 13.58 -5.28
C PRO A 146 6.77 13.92 -5.09
N VAL A 147 6.44 15.12 -4.62
CA VAL A 147 5.05 15.58 -4.48
C VAL A 147 4.36 15.63 -5.85
N LEU A 148 4.98 16.30 -6.82
CA LEU A 148 4.44 16.42 -8.18
C LEU A 148 4.31 15.06 -8.85
N PHE A 149 5.33 14.20 -8.73
CA PHE A 149 5.35 12.92 -9.42
C PHE A 149 4.53 11.81 -8.75
N SER A 150 4.17 11.94 -7.47
CA SER A 150 3.38 10.93 -6.75
C SER A 150 1.92 10.83 -7.22
N LEU A 151 1.32 11.93 -7.68
CA LEU A 151 -0.08 11.98 -8.13
C LEU A 151 -0.28 11.81 -9.63
N LEU A 152 0.75 12.09 -10.45
CA LEU A 152 0.70 11.87 -11.90
C LEU A 152 0.18 10.47 -12.30
N PRO A 153 0.55 9.39 -11.59
CA PRO A 153 0.05 8.04 -11.87
C PRO A 153 -1.46 7.83 -11.69
N LEU A 154 -2.15 8.74 -10.98
CA LEU A 154 -3.60 8.68 -10.80
C LEU A 154 -4.36 9.30 -11.97
N VAL A 155 -3.71 10.21 -12.72
CA VAL A 155 -4.32 10.97 -13.82
C VAL A 155 -3.95 10.36 -15.17
N VAL A 156 -2.66 10.03 -15.36
CA VAL A 156 -2.13 9.56 -16.63
C VAL A 156 -2.02 8.03 -16.65
N HIS A 157 -2.72 7.40 -17.58
CA HIS A 157 -2.82 5.95 -17.68
C HIS A 157 -1.92 5.36 -18.77
N GLY A 158 -1.47 4.11 -18.62
CA GLY A 158 -0.75 3.38 -19.67
C GLY A 158 0.76 3.63 -19.73
N ILE A 159 1.30 3.69 -20.95
CA ILE A 159 2.75 3.90 -21.22
C ILE A 159 3.21 5.31 -20.79
N PRO A 160 2.48 6.41 -21.10
CA PRO A 160 2.89 7.73 -20.66
C PRO A 160 2.97 7.85 -19.14
N GLY A 161 2.05 7.20 -18.42
CA GLY A 161 2.10 7.11 -16.96
C GLY A 161 3.32 6.35 -16.44
N LEU A 162 3.78 5.30 -17.13
CA LEU A 162 5.03 4.60 -16.78
C LEU A 162 6.24 5.51 -16.93
N VAL A 163 6.32 6.23 -18.05
CA VAL A 163 7.43 7.13 -18.35
C VAL A 163 7.52 8.22 -17.29
N LEU A 164 6.38 8.82 -16.91
CA LEU A 164 6.33 9.82 -15.84
C LEU A 164 6.75 9.25 -14.47
N GLN A 165 6.36 8.02 -14.13
CA GLN A 165 6.81 7.36 -12.90
C GLN A 165 8.33 7.16 -12.88
N VAL A 166 8.90 6.70 -14.00
CA VAL A 166 10.35 6.50 -14.14
C VAL A 166 11.10 7.84 -14.05
N ILE A 167 10.60 8.88 -14.73
CA ILE A 167 11.18 10.23 -14.64
C ILE A 167 11.12 10.74 -13.20
N GLY A 168 10.00 10.56 -12.50
CA GLY A 168 9.85 10.97 -11.10
C GLY A 168 10.79 10.24 -10.15
N ALA A 169 10.97 8.92 -10.33
CA ALA A 169 11.91 8.12 -9.56
C ALA A 169 13.36 8.54 -9.82
N LEU A 170 13.73 8.76 -11.09
CA LEU A 170 15.06 9.25 -11.48
C LEU A 170 15.33 10.65 -10.92
N ALA A 171 14.38 11.59 -11.07
CA ALA A 171 14.52 12.95 -10.57
C ALA A 171 14.64 12.99 -9.04
N THR A 172 13.87 12.18 -8.32
CA THR A 172 13.97 12.08 -6.85
C THR A 172 15.28 11.44 -6.42
N THR A 173 15.76 10.43 -7.16
CA THR A 173 17.08 9.80 -6.90
C THR A 173 18.20 10.81 -7.15
N ALA A 174 18.14 11.56 -8.24
CA ALA A 174 19.08 12.63 -8.52
C ALA A 174 19.05 13.70 -7.42
N ALA A 175 17.86 14.11 -6.95
CA ALA A 175 17.74 15.02 -5.81
C ALA A 175 18.35 14.46 -4.52
N CYS A 176 18.23 13.15 -4.26
CA CYS A 176 18.90 12.50 -3.13
C CYS A 176 20.42 12.60 -3.25
N VAL A 177 20.97 12.38 -4.45
CA VAL A 177 22.42 12.41 -4.72
C VAL A 177 22.98 13.84 -4.73
N LEU A 178 22.25 14.79 -5.30
CA LEU A 178 22.64 16.19 -5.39
C LEU A 178 22.54 16.91 -4.03
N GLY A 179 21.58 16.53 -3.18
CA GLY A 179 21.41 17.09 -1.84
C GLY A 179 22.08 16.27 -0.73
N LEU A 180 22.97 15.34 -1.07
CA LEU A 180 23.44 14.31 -0.14
C LEU A 180 24.27 14.89 1.03
N ALA A 181 24.74 16.14 0.94
CA ALA A 181 25.46 16.80 2.02
C ALA A 181 24.52 17.35 3.11
N SER A 182 23.25 17.68 2.81
CA SER A 182 22.29 18.16 3.84
C SER A 182 20.90 17.50 3.78
N LEU A 183 20.13 17.72 2.71
CA LEU A 183 18.68 17.48 2.66
C LEU A 183 18.28 16.18 1.94
N GLY A 184 19.16 15.65 1.10
CA GLY A 184 18.91 14.52 0.20
C GLY A 184 18.62 13.22 0.93
N ALA A 185 19.15 13.04 2.15
CA ALA A 185 18.87 11.86 2.95
C ALA A 185 17.38 11.76 3.35
N PHE A 186 16.71 12.89 3.59
CA PHE A 186 15.26 12.91 3.89
C PHE A 186 14.41 12.41 2.72
N LEU A 187 14.94 12.45 1.49
CA LEU A 187 14.28 12.01 0.27
C LEU A 187 14.48 10.51 -0.04
N LEU A 188 15.43 9.83 0.62
CA LEU A 188 15.73 8.40 0.38
C LEU A 188 14.49 7.49 0.48
N PRO A 189 13.63 7.59 1.51
CA PRO A 189 12.43 6.77 1.60
C PRO A 189 11.45 7.00 0.44
N LEU A 190 11.38 8.23 -0.07
CA LEU A 190 10.55 8.59 -1.22
C LEU A 190 11.11 8.02 -2.52
N ALA A 191 12.43 8.08 -2.71
CA ALA A 191 13.09 7.44 -3.85
C ALA A 191 12.81 5.92 -3.86
N VAL A 192 12.93 5.26 -2.71
CA VAL A 192 12.59 3.83 -2.57
C VAL A 192 11.14 3.56 -2.95
N LEU A 193 10.20 4.36 -2.46
CA LEU A 193 8.78 4.16 -2.78
C LEU A 193 8.43 4.45 -4.25
N LEU A 194 9.01 5.48 -4.86
CA LEU A 194 8.78 5.81 -6.27
C LEU A 194 9.33 4.71 -7.19
N TRP A 195 10.52 4.18 -6.89
CA TRP A 195 11.04 2.99 -7.59
C TRP A 195 10.17 1.78 -7.35
N ALA A 196 9.68 1.59 -6.13
CA ALA A 196 8.76 0.50 -5.83
C ALA A 196 7.43 0.64 -6.60
N GLN A 197 6.94 1.85 -6.85
CA GLN A 197 5.76 2.08 -7.69
C GLN A 197 5.99 1.68 -9.15
N VAL A 198 7.22 1.81 -9.66
CA VAL A 198 7.62 1.34 -11.00
C VAL A 198 7.75 -0.17 -11.03
N PHE A 199 8.50 -0.77 -10.09
CA PHE A 199 8.85 -2.19 -10.14
C PHE A 199 7.75 -3.13 -9.64
N THR A 200 6.97 -2.72 -8.63
CA THR A 200 5.97 -3.60 -8.01
C THR A 200 4.94 -4.10 -9.03
N PRO A 201 4.32 -3.27 -9.88
CA PRO A 201 3.40 -3.76 -10.91
C PRO A 201 4.09 -4.63 -11.95
N LEU A 202 5.33 -4.32 -12.36
CA LEU A 202 6.08 -5.09 -13.35
C LEU A 202 6.41 -6.50 -12.85
N LEU A 203 6.79 -6.62 -11.58
CA LEU A 203 7.16 -7.88 -10.94
C LEU A 203 5.92 -8.71 -10.59
N MET A 204 4.87 -8.10 -10.02
CA MET A 204 3.68 -8.81 -9.57
C MET A 204 2.73 -9.24 -10.70
N MET A 205 2.87 -8.66 -11.91
CA MET A 205 2.05 -9.03 -13.07
C MET A 205 2.73 -10.03 -14.01
N ARG A 206 4.05 -10.25 -13.90
CA ARG A 206 4.78 -11.30 -14.64
C ARG A 206 4.59 -12.66 -13.95
N GLY A 207 3.43 -13.32 -14.17
CA GLY A 207 3.21 -14.77 -14.06
C GLY A 207 3.58 -15.50 -12.74
N SER A 208 2.60 -16.21 -12.15
CA SER A 208 2.67 -17.05 -10.93
C SER A 208 2.94 -16.35 -9.58
N MET A 209 3.60 -15.19 -9.54
CA MET A 209 3.80 -14.43 -8.30
C MET A 209 2.58 -13.58 -7.94
N ALA A 210 1.46 -14.22 -7.61
CA ALA A 210 0.37 -13.54 -6.92
C ALA A 210 0.80 -13.07 -5.52
N SER A 211 1.87 -13.63 -4.93
CA SER A 211 2.46 -13.18 -3.67
C SER A 211 3.99 -13.06 -3.78
N PRO A 212 4.62 -12.06 -3.12
CA PRO A 212 6.08 -12.00 -3.02
C PRO A 212 6.57 -13.19 -2.21
N GLY A 213 7.42 -14.05 -2.78
CA GLY A 213 7.90 -15.27 -2.12
C GLY A 213 8.52 -15.03 -0.72
N PRO A 214 8.60 -16.05 0.15
CA PRO A 214 9.16 -15.89 1.50
C PRO A 214 10.59 -15.32 1.47
N ALA A 215 11.41 -15.70 0.49
CA ALA A 215 12.75 -15.15 0.29
C ALA A 215 12.74 -13.62 0.08
N TRP A 216 11.78 -13.09 -0.69
CA TRP A 216 11.65 -11.64 -0.89
C TRP A 216 11.30 -10.90 0.39
N LEU A 217 10.41 -11.47 1.21
CA LEU A 217 10.04 -10.87 2.50
C LEU A 217 11.18 -10.94 3.51
N ILE A 218 11.98 -12.02 3.49
CA ILE A 218 13.20 -12.14 4.30
C ILE A 218 14.22 -11.10 3.86
N CYS A 219 14.49 -10.97 2.56
CA CYS A 219 15.40 -9.95 2.04
C CYS A 219 14.92 -8.53 2.38
N ALA A 220 13.61 -8.25 2.27
CA ALA A 220 13.04 -6.96 2.66
C ALA A 220 13.17 -6.69 4.16
N SER A 221 12.94 -7.71 5.00
CA SER A 221 13.14 -7.62 6.45
C SER A 221 14.62 -7.35 6.78
N ALA A 222 15.55 -8.08 6.16
CA ALA A 222 16.99 -7.88 6.35
C ALA A 222 17.45 -6.49 5.89
N ALA A 223 16.97 -6.01 4.73
CA ALA A 223 17.28 -4.67 4.24
C ALA A 223 16.72 -3.58 5.16
N LEU A 224 15.50 -3.76 5.68
CA LEU A 224 14.89 -2.82 6.63
C LEU A 224 15.64 -2.84 7.98
N LEU A 225 16.04 -4.00 8.49
CA LEU A 225 16.87 -4.10 9.69
C LEU A 225 18.24 -3.45 9.51
N ALA A 226 18.87 -3.63 8.35
CA ALA A 226 20.12 -2.97 8.03
C ALA A 226 19.95 -1.44 7.99
N ALA A 227 18.86 -0.95 7.38
CA ALA A 227 18.53 0.47 7.37
C ALA A 227 18.30 1.02 8.79
N ILE A 228 17.45 0.36 9.58
CA ILE A 228 17.18 0.73 10.99
C ILE A 228 18.49 0.70 11.79
N GLY A 229 19.28 -0.36 11.70
CA GLY A 229 20.54 -0.49 12.44
C GLY A 229 21.53 0.62 12.08
N TYR A 230 21.73 0.87 10.79
CA TYR A 230 22.60 1.94 10.31
C TYR A 230 22.14 3.31 10.80
N THR A 231 20.85 3.63 10.64
CA THR A 231 20.37 4.95 11.03
C THR A 231 20.33 5.08 12.57
N THR A 232 20.15 3.99 13.32
CA THR A 232 20.21 3.99 14.81
C THR A 232 21.62 4.32 15.26
N TYR A 233 22.62 3.65 14.67
CA TYR A 233 24.02 3.89 14.95
C TYR A 233 24.39 5.36 14.71
N ARG A 234 23.95 5.94 13.59
CA ARG A 234 24.17 7.36 13.28
C ARG A 234 23.43 8.28 14.26
N GLY A 235 22.19 7.94 14.61
CA GLY A 235 21.41 8.70 15.61
C GLY A 235 22.09 8.73 16.98
N LEU A 236 22.68 7.61 17.41
CA LEU A 236 23.40 7.53 18.69
C LEU A 236 24.71 8.32 18.71
N GLN A 237 25.38 8.50 17.57
CA GLN A 237 26.60 9.30 17.49
C GLN A 237 26.33 10.81 17.69
N GLY A 238 25.19 11.30 17.21
CA GLY A 238 24.85 12.73 17.24
C GLY A 238 23.88 13.14 18.37
N PHE A 239 23.45 12.22 19.23
CA PHE A 239 22.45 12.51 20.26
C PHE A 239 23.08 12.59 21.65
N THR A 240 22.97 13.77 22.27
CA THR A 240 23.50 14.06 23.61
C THR A 240 22.55 13.67 24.75
N GLY A 241 21.30 13.30 24.43
CA GLY A 241 20.30 12.87 25.40
C GLY A 241 20.39 11.39 25.78
N ASN A 242 19.37 10.89 26.49
CA ASN A 242 19.37 9.52 26.97
C ASN A 242 19.20 8.51 25.82
N ALA A 243 20.17 7.61 25.64
CA ALA A 243 20.22 6.64 24.54
C ALA A 243 18.95 5.77 24.42
N TRP A 244 18.22 5.55 25.51
CA TRP A 244 16.94 4.83 25.50
C TRP A 244 15.87 5.47 24.60
N LEU A 245 15.92 6.79 24.40
CA LEU A 245 15.00 7.51 23.50
C LEU A 245 15.20 7.13 22.02
N ILE A 246 16.35 6.56 21.67
CA ILE A 246 16.66 6.05 20.34
C ILE A 246 16.51 4.52 20.29
N LEU A 247 17.07 3.82 21.29
CA LEU A 247 17.11 2.36 21.32
C LEU A 247 15.72 1.73 21.44
N VAL A 248 14.80 2.30 22.23
CA VAL A 248 13.46 1.73 22.43
C VAL A 248 12.63 1.80 21.13
N PRO A 249 12.52 2.96 20.44
CA PRO A 249 11.89 3.03 19.13
C PRO A 249 12.56 2.13 18.08
N ALA A 250 13.89 2.09 18.05
CA ALA A 250 14.63 1.23 17.12
C ALA A 250 14.30 -0.26 17.33
N ALA A 251 14.30 -0.72 18.59
CA ALA A 251 13.96 -2.09 18.94
C ALA A 251 12.51 -2.43 18.56
N ALA A 252 11.57 -1.52 18.77
CA ALA A 252 10.18 -1.71 18.35
C ALA A 252 10.05 -1.84 16.82
N LEU A 253 10.70 -0.97 16.05
CA LEU A 253 10.71 -1.05 14.59
C LEU A 253 11.39 -2.34 14.09
N ALA A 254 12.51 -2.73 14.70
CA ALA A 254 13.23 -3.97 14.36
C ALA A 254 12.39 -5.22 14.64
N ALA A 255 11.71 -5.27 15.80
CA ALA A 255 10.79 -6.35 16.13
C ALA A 255 9.65 -6.45 15.11
N LEU A 256 9.06 -5.33 14.71
CA LEU A 256 8.00 -5.30 13.70
C LEU A 256 8.53 -5.67 12.29
N ALA A 257 9.74 -5.25 11.93
CA ALA A 257 10.40 -5.63 10.68
C ALA A 257 10.63 -7.14 10.58
N LEU A 258 10.97 -7.81 11.69
CA LEU A 258 11.11 -9.27 11.77
C LEU A 258 9.79 -10.01 11.58
N LEU A 259 8.65 -9.35 11.78
CA LEU A 259 7.31 -9.93 11.57
C LEU A 259 6.82 -9.80 10.12
N LEU A 260 7.55 -9.11 9.23
CA LEU A 260 7.20 -9.00 7.80
C LEU A 260 7.03 -10.37 7.10
N PRO A 261 7.92 -11.37 7.32
CA PRO A 261 7.78 -12.68 6.68
C PRO A 261 6.51 -13.45 7.09
N LEU A 262 5.91 -13.12 8.24
CA LEU A 262 4.69 -13.79 8.73
C LEU A 262 3.44 -13.40 7.94
N ARG A 263 3.51 -12.38 7.06
CA ARG A 263 2.42 -11.92 6.19
C ARG A 263 1.12 -11.56 6.93
N ARG A 264 1.20 -11.17 8.20
CA ARG A 264 0.03 -10.76 8.98
C ARG A 264 -0.29 -9.30 8.65
N ARG A 265 -1.49 -9.04 8.15
CA ARG A 265 -1.96 -7.66 7.84
C ARG A 265 -1.71 -6.69 9.01
N TRP A 266 -1.98 -7.14 10.24
CA TRP A 266 -1.79 -6.35 11.45
C TRP A 266 -0.32 -6.02 11.74
N SER A 267 0.65 -6.88 11.39
CA SER A 267 2.07 -6.54 11.56
C SER A 267 2.51 -5.46 10.57
N HIS A 268 1.98 -5.48 9.35
CA HIS A 268 2.25 -4.44 8.36
C HIS A 268 1.65 -3.09 8.80
N ILE A 269 0.41 -3.09 9.27
CA ILE A 269 -0.25 -1.87 9.79
C ILE A 269 0.48 -1.34 11.03
N ALA A 270 0.88 -2.23 11.96
CA ALA A 270 1.64 -1.84 13.14
C ALA A 270 3.00 -1.23 12.77
N LEU A 271 3.70 -1.78 11.77
CA LEU A 271 4.95 -1.22 11.26
C LEU A 271 4.75 0.18 10.65
N ILE A 272 3.67 0.38 9.88
CA ILE A 272 3.31 1.70 9.33
C ILE A 272 3.03 2.70 10.45
N ALA A 273 2.17 2.33 11.40
CA ALA A 273 1.77 3.20 12.49
C ALA A 273 2.95 3.56 13.40
N THR A 274 3.77 2.57 13.75
CA THR A 274 4.97 2.77 14.58
C THR A 274 5.99 3.63 13.84
N GLY A 275 6.20 3.40 12.53
CA GLY A 275 7.07 4.24 11.71
C GLY A 275 6.63 5.72 11.75
N LEU A 276 5.33 5.98 11.58
CA LEU A 276 4.78 7.33 11.66
C LEU A 276 4.91 7.95 13.06
N LEU A 277 4.66 7.18 14.12
CA LEU A 277 4.86 7.62 15.51
C LEU A 277 6.32 7.98 15.79
N VAL A 278 7.29 7.21 15.27
CA VAL A 278 8.72 7.53 15.39
C VAL A 278 9.06 8.84 14.69
N MET A 279 8.51 9.09 13.50
CA MET A 279 8.71 10.36 12.80
C MET A 279 8.14 11.54 13.61
N VAL A 280 6.92 11.40 14.13
CA VAL A 280 6.27 12.46 14.92
C VAL A 280 7.01 12.71 16.23
N ALA A 281 7.37 11.65 16.97
CA ALA A 281 8.14 11.78 18.20
C ALA A 281 9.52 12.40 17.94
N GLY A 282 10.17 12.02 16.85
CA GLY A 282 11.43 12.62 16.40
C GLY A 282 11.30 14.11 16.10
N PHE A 283 10.24 14.49 15.38
CA PHE A 283 9.95 15.90 15.09
C PHE A 283 9.74 16.70 16.38
N ILE A 284 8.96 16.18 17.32
CA ILE A 284 8.73 16.82 18.62
C ILE A 284 10.05 16.93 19.41
N ALA A 285 10.91 15.92 19.37
CA ALA A 285 12.20 15.92 20.05
C ALA A 285 13.21 16.90 19.40
N ALA A 286 13.08 17.17 18.11
CA ALA A 286 13.91 18.13 17.38
C ALA A 286 13.50 19.59 17.60
N LEU A 287 12.37 19.87 18.27
CA LEU A 287 11.97 21.24 18.57
C LEU A 287 12.97 21.90 19.55
N PRO A 288 13.20 23.23 19.44
CA PRO A 288 14.17 23.95 20.27
C PRO A 288 13.80 23.97 21.76
N THR A 289 12.53 23.71 22.07
CA THR A 289 11.98 23.77 23.44
C THR A 289 11.97 22.42 24.15
N THR A 290 12.44 21.34 23.50
CA THR A 290 12.42 19.98 24.04
C THR A 290 13.83 19.42 24.21
N TYR A 291 14.42 18.85 23.16
CA TYR A 291 15.69 18.12 23.25
C TYR A 291 16.71 18.48 22.17
N GLU A 292 16.34 19.32 21.20
CA GLU A 292 17.19 19.69 20.06
C GLU A 292 17.80 18.46 19.35
N ALA A 293 17.05 17.35 19.32
CA ALA A 293 17.54 16.08 18.82
C ALA A 293 17.74 16.11 17.29
N PRO A 294 18.76 15.41 16.74
CA PRO A 294 18.93 15.30 15.30
C PRO A 294 17.76 14.57 14.66
N LEU A 295 17.03 15.25 13.78
CA LEU A 295 15.79 14.76 13.17
C LEU A 295 16.00 13.67 12.12
N LEU A 296 17.22 13.56 11.58
CA LEU A 296 17.53 12.67 10.46
C LEU A 296 17.28 11.19 10.79
N TRP A 297 17.70 10.74 11.98
CA TRP A 297 17.50 9.35 12.42
C TRP A 297 16.01 8.95 12.47
N PRO A 298 15.15 9.61 13.28
CA PRO A 298 13.76 9.20 13.41
C PRO A 298 13.00 9.36 12.11
N TRP A 299 13.39 10.32 11.25
CA TRP A 299 12.82 10.45 9.92
C TRP A 299 13.15 9.25 9.03
N LEU A 300 14.44 8.91 8.87
CA LEU A 300 14.86 7.80 8.02
C LEU A 300 14.28 6.47 8.50
N ALA A 301 14.41 6.17 9.79
CA ALA A 301 13.96 4.90 10.35
C ALA A 301 12.43 4.75 10.27
N GLY A 302 11.72 5.81 10.63
CA GLY A 302 10.27 5.85 10.60
C GLY A 302 9.72 5.79 9.18
N ALA A 303 10.26 6.59 8.27
CA ALA A 303 9.82 6.64 6.88
C ALA A 303 10.18 5.38 6.08
N MET A 304 11.34 4.75 6.33
CA MET A 304 11.67 3.45 5.73
C MET A 304 10.76 2.33 6.25
N SER A 305 10.42 2.35 7.54
CA SER A 305 9.45 1.41 8.12
C SER A 305 8.05 1.62 7.57
N PHE A 306 7.63 2.89 7.44
CA PHE A 306 6.39 3.28 6.78
C PHE A 306 6.33 2.78 5.33
N ALA A 307 7.43 2.95 4.58
CA ALA A 307 7.54 2.51 3.20
C ALA A 307 7.47 0.98 3.08
N GLY A 308 8.29 0.27 3.85
CA GLY A 308 8.31 -1.20 3.87
C GLY A 308 6.96 -1.80 4.25
N GLY A 309 6.29 -1.22 5.26
CA GLY A 309 4.96 -1.65 5.69
C GLY A 309 3.89 -1.46 4.59
N HIS A 310 3.87 -0.32 3.90
CA HIS A 310 2.93 -0.07 2.80
C HIS A 310 3.17 -1.01 1.61
N LEU A 311 4.43 -1.28 1.26
CA LEU A 311 4.76 -2.23 0.20
C LEU A 311 4.30 -3.65 0.54
N ALA A 312 4.52 -4.09 1.79
CA ALA A 312 4.07 -5.40 2.25
C ALA A 312 2.53 -5.49 2.30
N LEU A 313 1.85 -4.43 2.72
CA LEU A 313 0.39 -4.35 2.72
C LEU A 313 -0.18 -4.38 1.30
N ALA A 314 0.36 -3.57 0.38
CA ALA A 314 -0.07 -3.53 -1.02
C ALA A 314 0.11 -4.89 -1.69
N ALA A 315 1.22 -5.58 -1.41
CA ALA A 315 1.47 -6.93 -1.91
C ALA A 315 0.46 -7.95 -1.38
N GLY A 316 0.08 -7.87 -0.10
CA GLY A 316 -0.96 -8.71 0.50
C GLY A 316 -2.35 -8.46 -0.12
N MET A 317 -2.71 -7.18 -0.32
CA MET A 317 -3.98 -6.81 -0.96
C MET A 317 -4.07 -7.30 -2.41
N TRP A 318 -2.96 -7.22 -3.16
CA TRP A 318 -2.89 -7.78 -4.50
C TRP A 318 -3.06 -9.29 -4.52
N HIS A 319 -2.39 -10.00 -3.60
CA HIS A 319 -2.50 -11.45 -3.51
C HIS A 319 -3.93 -11.92 -3.30
N GLU A 320 -4.64 -11.27 -2.38
CA GLU A 320 -6.03 -11.61 -2.12
C GLU A 320 -6.96 -11.27 -3.28
N ARG A 321 -6.73 -10.14 -3.94
CA ARG A 321 -7.47 -9.77 -5.15
C ARG A 321 -7.24 -10.79 -6.27
N ALA A 322 -6.00 -11.19 -6.52
CA ALA A 322 -5.65 -12.19 -7.53
C ALA A 322 -6.31 -13.54 -7.24
N ARG A 323 -6.28 -13.99 -5.97
CA ARG A 323 -6.97 -15.21 -5.54
C ARG A 323 -8.48 -15.15 -5.75
N ASN A 324 -9.11 -14.03 -5.41
CA ASN A 324 -10.55 -13.87 -5.60
C ASN A 324 -10.95 -13.84 -7.09
N LEU A 325 -10.11 -13.23 -7.94
CA LEU A 325 -10.31 -13.24 -9.40
C LEU A 325 -10.18 -14.65 -9.99
N LEU A 326 -9.22 -15.45 -9.51
CA LEU A 326 -9.07 -16.85 -9.94
C LEU A 326 -10.23 -17.73 -9.50
N ALA A 327 -10.87 -17.45 -8.36
CA ALA A 327 -12.04 -18.19 -7.89
C ALA A 327 -13.32 -17.91 -8.70
N LEU A 328 -13.30 -16.91 -9.59
CA LEU A 328 -14.40 -16.54 -10.48
C LEU A 328 -14.23 -17.11 -11.90
N LEU A 329 -13.10 -17.74 -12.20
CA LEU A 329 -12.79 -18.42 -13.48
C LEU A 329 -12.98 -19.93 -13.34
#